data_AF-A0A2B4R498-F1
#
_entry.id   AF-A0A2B4R498-F1
#
_cell.length_a   1.000
_cell.length_b   1.000
_cell.length_c   1.000
_cell.angle_alpha   90.00
_cell.angle_beta   90.00
_cell.angle_gamma   90.00
#
_symmetry.space_group_name_H-M   'P 1'
#
loop_
_entity.id
_entity.type
_entity.pdbx_description
1 polymer ?
#
loop_
_entity_poly.entity_id
_entity_poly.type
_entity_poly.pdbx_seq_one_letter_code
_entity_poly.pdbx_strand_id
1 'polypeptide(L)'
;MWYGKGPGVDRSIDVIKHANAAGTSPHGGVLALCGDDHSCKSSTMPHQSDQALISAFVPVLSPSNVQDVLDMGLYGWALSRFSGLWVGFKLISDTVETAASVYGDPGLEGAKAQGIGVYKVGLVWPLEKERLCAFAKGAQEILVLEEKQSLVEAQIKEALYHVHANERPNVTEKRRRRKRGLMEDPPRRAFINEAVCEGCGDCSKTSNCLSVTPIETAFGTKRAIDQSSCNKDFTCVDGFCPSFVTVEGAKLKKRAPARITQNHVPPEPKIPALTRPYEIYVAGVGGTGIVTVGALIGMAAHIEGKGCAIVDQIGLAQKGGAVVCQVKLGPTPESIHASRIGAGEAD
;
A
#
# COMPACT_ATOMS: atom_id res chain seq x y z
N MET A 1 13.23 -17.86 11.76
CA MET A 1 12.06 -16.97 11.76
C MET A 1 12.59 -15.55 11.83
N TRP A 2 12.09 -14.65 11.00
CA TRP A 2 12.46 -13.24 10.98
C TRP A 2 11.23 -12.39 11.31
N TYR A 3 11.39 -11.26 11.97
CA TYR A 3 10.31 -10.34 12.27
C TYR A 3 10.73 -8.89 12.01
N GLY A 4 9.83 -8.13 11.40
CA GLY A 4 9.95 -6.68 11.29
C GLY A 4 8.59 -6.02 11.22
N LYS A 5 8.45 -4.87 11.90
CA LYS A 5 7.36 -3.93 11.60
C LYS A 5 7.60 -3.28 10.26
N GLY A 6 6.55 -2.72 9.65
CA GLY A 6 6.58 -2.12 8.32
C GLY A 6 7.87 -1.38 7.91
N PRO A 7 8.29 -0.32 8.62
CA PRO A 7 9.56 0.38 8.31
C PRO A 7 10.80 -0.51 8.38
N GLY A 8 10.81 -1.51 9.28
CA GLY A 8 11.87 -2.52 9.37
C GLY A 8 11.90 -3.45 8.16
N VAL A 9 10.74 -3.77 7.56
CA VAL A 9 10.66 -4.50 6.29
C VAL A 9 11.29 -3.67 5.16
N ASP A 10 10.96 -2.39 5.06
CA ASP A 10 11.54 -1.50 4.04
C ASP A 10 13.05 -1.35 4.19
N ARG A 11 13.55 -1.18 5.42
CA ARG A 11 14.99 -1.06 5.69
C ARG A 11 15.74 -2.36 5.44
N SER A 12 15.09 -3.50 5.63
CA SER A 12 15.72 -4.82 5.48
C SER A 12 15.57 -5.40 4.07
N ILE A 13 14.97 -4.67 3.14
CA ILE A 13 14.57 -5.26 1.87
C ILE A 13 15.74 -5.78 1.03
N ASP A 14 16.91 -5.14 1.15
CA ASP A 14 18.14 -5.59 0.52
C ASP A 14 18.60 -6.94 1.07
N VAL A 15 18.61 -7.09 2.40
CA VAL A 15 18.92 -8.36 3.08
C VAL A 15 17.91 -9.44 2.69
N ILE A 16 16.62 -9.10 2.64
CA ILE A 16 15.56 -10.04 2.25
C ILE A 16 15.76 -10.49 0.80
N LYS A 17 16.13 -9.58 -0.13
CA LYS A 17 16.44 -9.93 -1.52
C LYS A 17 17.63 -10.90 -1.61
N HIS A 18 18.72 -10.60 -0.92
CA HIS A 18 19.89 -11.48 -0.89
C HIS A 18 19.57 -12.85 -0.29
N ALA A 19 18.79 -12.88 0.80
CA ALA A 19 18.40 -14.12 1.45
C ALA A 19 17.45 -14.95 0.57
N ASN A 20 16.51 -14.31 -0.13
CA ASN A 20 15.61 -15.00 -1.03
C ASN A 20 16.33 -15.50 -2.30
N ALA A 21 17.34 -14.77 -2.77
CA ALA A 21 18.19 -15.20 -3.89
C ALA A 21 19.13 -16.37 -3.53
N ALA A 22 19.67 -16.37 -2.30
CA ALA A 22 20.46 -17.49 -1.78
C ALA A 22 19.60 -18.74 -1.51
N GLY A 23 18.32 -18.51 -1.21
CA GLY A 23 17.33 -19.54 -0.95
C GLY A 23 17.39 -20.12 0.46
N THR A 24 16.47 -21.03 0.73
CA THR A 24 16.32 -21.73 2.02
C THR A 24 16.71 -23.20 1.89
N SER A 25 17.06 -23.83 3.00
CA SER A 25 17.45 -25.23 3.03
C SER A 25 16.22 -26.14 2.87
N PRO A 26 16.33 -27.29 2.17
CA PRO A 26 15.28 -28.31 2.17
C PRO A 26 14.92 -28.81 3.58
N HIS A 27 15.88 -28.73 4.52
CA HIS A 27 15.72 -29.11 5.92
C HIS A 27 15.35 -27.93 6.83
N GLY A 28 15.35 -26.70 6.31
CA GLY A 28 15.12 -25.47 7.08
C GLY A 28 14.50 -24.37 6.23
N GLY A 29 13.26 -24.00 6.54
CA GLY A 29 12.57 -22.88 5.88
C GLY A 29 12.83 -21.55 6.57
N VAL A 30 12.29 -20.47 6.01
CA VAL A 30 12.22 -19.14 6.63
C VAL A 30 10.83 -18.54 6.48
N LEU A 31 10.22 -18.22 7.62
CA LEU A 31 9.02 -17.40 7.71
C LEU A 31 9.41 -15.99 8.19
N ALA A 32 9.05 -14.98 7.41
CA ALA A 32 9.27 -13.56 7.66
C ALA A 32 7.95 -12.91 8.12
N LEU A 33 7.83 -12.70 9.42
CA LEU A 33 6.67 -12.08 10.06
C LEU A 33 6.71 -10.56 9.84
N CYS A 34 5.74 -10.04 9.10
CA CYS A 34 5.64 -8.63 8.76
C CYS A 34 4.49 -7.99 9.54
N GLY A 35 4.82 -7.21 10.56
CA GLY A 35 3.87 -6.47 11.38
C GLY A 35 3.41 -5.20 10.68
N ASP A 36 2.30 -5.29 9.95
CA ASP A 36 1.65 -4.16 9.30
C ASP A 36 0.71 -3.47 10.29
N ASP A 37 0.77 -2.14 10.32
CA ASP A 37 -0.10 -1.30 11.15
C ASP A 37 -0.64 -0.18 10.29
N HIS A 38 -1.76 -0.44 9.61
CA HIS A 38 -2.40 0.54 8.74
C HIS A 38 -2.96 1.73 9.52
N SER A 39 -3.26 1.52 10.80
CA SER A 39 -3.86 2.50 11.70
C SER A 39 -2.86 3.38 12.43
N CYS A 40 -1.55 3.12 12.29
CA CYS A 40 -0.48 3.78 13.04
C CYS A 40 -0.69 3.74 14.57
N LYS A 41 -1.37 2.71 15.10
CA LYS A 41 -1.66 2.61 16.54
C LYS A 41 -0.37 2.46 17.35
N SER A 42 0.62 1.80 16.77
CA SER A 42 1.90 1.47 17.41
C SER A 42 3.10 1.67 16.48
N SER A 43 2.90 2.36 15.36
CA SER A 43 3.89 2.58 14.30
C SER A 43 3.92 4.06 13.93
N THR A 44 5.09 4.56 13.51
CA THR A 44 5.30 5.97 13.18
C THR A 44 4.63 6.39 11.87
N MET A 45 4.35 5.46 10.97
CA MET A 45 3.70 5.68 9.67
C MET A 45 2.82 4.49 9.30
N PRO A 46 1.76 4.70 8.49
CA PRO A 46 0.94 3.60 7.99
C PRO A 46 1.78 2.84 6.97
N HIS A 47 1.76 1.51 7.04
CA HIS A 47 2.64 0.69 6.23
C HIS A 47 1.96 -0.55 5.69
N GLN A 48 2.39 -0.94 4.49
CA GLN A 48 1.96 -2.13 3.78
C GLN A 48 3.20 -2.89 3.28
N SER A 49 3.49 -4.04 3.89
CA SER A 49 4.69 -4.83 3.55
C SER A 49 4.56 -5.58 2.22
N ASP A 50 3.35 -5.77 1.69
CA ASP A 50 3.11 -6.60 0.50
C ASP A 50 4.00 -6.16 -0.69
N GLN A 51 4.06 -4.86 -1.01
CA GLN A 51 4.82 -4.35 -2.17
C GLN A 51 6.33 -4.55 -2.01
N ALA A 52 6.85 -4.33 -0.80
CA ALA A 52 8.26 -4.56 -0.50
C ALA A 52 8.60 -6.04 -0.73
N LEU A 53 7.84 -6.95 -0.13
CA LEU A 53 8.05 -8.39 -0.25
C LEU A 53 7.92 -8.89 -1.70
N ILE A 54 6.94 -8.39 -2.45
CA ILE A 54 6.79 -8.68 -3.89
C ILE A 54 8.04 -8.26 -4.66
N SER A 55 8.60 -7.08 -4.35
CA SER A 55 9.84 -6.61 -4.98
C SER A 55 11.06 -7.47 -4.65
N ALA A 56 10.98 -8.27 -3.59
CA ALA A 56 11.99 -9.26 -3.20
C ALA A 56 11.66 -10.68 -3.68
N PHE A 57 10.61 -10.86 -4.48
CA PHE A 57 10.10 -12.16 -4.92
C PHE A 57 9.72 -13.10 -3.77
N VAL A 58 9.30 -12.53 -2.64
CA VAL A 58 8.87 -13.29 -1.46
C VAL A 58 7.36 -13.54 -1.55
N PRO A 59 6.90 -14.80 -1.60
CA PRO A 59 5.47 -15.13 -1.52
C PRO A 59 4.87 -14.61 -0.21
N VAL A 60 3.64 -14.08 -0.27
CA VAL A 60 3.03 -13.39 0.87
C VAL A 60 1.74 -14.09 1.30
N LEU A 61 1.74 -14.62 2.52
CA LEU A 61 0.57 -15.15 3.21
C LEU A 61 -0.09 -14.05 4.05
N SER A 62 -1.43 -14.02 4.02
CA SER A 62 -2.27 -13.04 4.72
C SER A 62 -3.35 -13.76 5.52
N PRO A 63 -3.05 -14.25 6.74
CA PRO A 63 -4.07 -14.80 7.64
C PRO A 63 -5.17 -13.77 7.94
N SER A 64 -6.40 -14.25 8.15
CA SER A 64 -7.57 -13.39 8.44
C SER A 64 -8.13 -13.58 9.85
N ASN A 65 -7.67 -14.58 10.58
CA ASN A 65 -8.05 -14.86 11.97
C ASN A 65 -6.93 -15.62 12.69
N VAL A 66 -7.08 -15.84 14.00
CA VAL A 66 -6.07 -16.52 14.84
C VAL A 66 -5.81 -17.97 14.39
N GLN A 67 -6.84 -18.69 13.95
CA GLN A 67 -6.66 -20.07 13.47
C GLN A 67 -5.84 -20.11 12.18
N ASP A 68 -6.09 -19.17 11.25
CA ASP A 68 -5.27 -19.02 10.05
C ASP A 68 -3.81 -18.73 10.39
N VAL A 69 -3.54 -17.96 11.45
CA VAL A 69 -2.15 -17.69 11.87
C VAL A 69 -1.42 -19.00 12.18
N LEU A 70 -2.10 -19.93 12.86
CA LEU A 70 -1.54 -21.25 13.18
C LEU A 70 -1.40 -22.12 11.92
N ASP A 71 -2.49 -22.30 11.18
CA ASP A 71 -2.52 -23.22 10.03
C ASP A 71 -1.65 -22.71 8.88
N MET A 72 -1.82 -21.45 8.50
CA MET A 72 -1.03 -20.82 7.44
C MET A 72 0.43 -20.60 7.87
N GLY A 73 0.72 -20.46 9.17
CA GLY A 73 2.09 -20.43 9.67
C GLY A 73 2.82 -21.73 9.33
N LEU A 74 2.19 -22.88 9.59
CA LEU A 74 2.73 -24.20 9.23
C LEU A 74 2.86 -24.36 7.71
N TYR A 75 1.86 -23.93 6.95
CA TYR A 75 1.95 -23.92 5.48
C TYR A 75 3.06 -23.00 4.98
N GLY A 76 3.33 -21.87 5.62
CA GLY A 76 4.40 -20.95 5.26
C GLY A 76 5.78 -21.59 5.41
N TRP A 77 6.03 -22.32 6.50
CA TRP A 77 7.26 -23.09 6.66
C TRP A 77 7.42 -24.19 5.60
N ALA A 78 6.34 -24.90 5.30
CA ALA A 78 6.34 -25.94 4.26
C ALA A 78 6.58 -25.35 2.87
N LEU A 79 5.91 -24.26 2.53
CA LEU A 79 6.07 -23.52 1.28
C LEU A 79 7.49 -23.01 1.12
N SER A 80 8.09 -22.48 2.19
CA SER A 80 9.48 -22.02 2.17
C SER A 80 10.44 -23.16 1.86
N ARG A 81 10.32 -24.31 2.55
CA ARG A 81 11.17 -25.49 2.27
C ARG A 81 10.99 -26.03 0.85
N PHE A 82 9.75 -26.01 0.36
CA PHE A 82 9.43 -26.55 -0.96
C PHE A 82 9.95 -25.65 -2.09
N SER A 83 9.72 -24.34 -1.97
CA SER A 83 10.10 -23.37 -2.99
C SER A 83 11.57 -22.96 -2.93
N GLY A 84 12.23 -23.18 -1.79
CA GLY A 84 13.53 -22.59 -1.51
C GLY A 84 13.47 -21.08 -1.25
N LEU A 85 12.29 -20.47 -1.17
CA LEU A 85 12.12 -19.03 -0.96
C LEU A 85 11.83 -18.72 0.51
N TRP A 86 12.15 -17.51 0.94
CA TRP A 86 11.55 -16.95 2.14
C TRP A 86 10.05 -16.78 1.91
N VAL A 87 9.24 -16.95 2.95
CA VAL A 87 7.80 -16.71 2.89
C VAL A 87 7.44 -15.56 3.81
N GLY A 88 6.84 -14.52 3.25
CA GLY A 88 6.28 -13.40 3.97
C GLY A 88 4.97 -13.80 4.65
N PHE A 89 4.81 -13.39 5.90
CA PHE A 89 3.65 -13.70 6.71
C PHE A 89 3.14 -12.41 7.33
N LYS A 90 2.09 -11.86 6.72
CA LYS A 90 1.56 -10.58 7.13
C LYS A 90 0.73 -10.73 8.40
N LEU A 91 1.01 -9.88 9.37
CA LEU A 91 0.31 -9.81 10.64
C LEU A 91 -0.14 -8.38 10.85
N ILE A 92 -1.44 -8.20 11.07
CA ILE A 92 -2.02 -6.91 11.49
C ILE A 92 -2.50 -7.03 12.93
N SER A 93 -2.44 -5.94 13.69
CA SER A 93 -2.91 -5.92 15.08
C SER A 93 -4.32 -6.49 15.21
N ASP A 94 -5.22 -6.13 14.30
CA ASP A 94 -6.62 -6.57 14.34
C ASP A 94 -6.82 -8.09 14.13
N THR A 95 -5.79 -8.83 13.67
CA THR A 95 -5.79 -10.30 13.55
C THR A 95 -5.06 -10.98 14.70
N VAL A 96 -4.01 -10.35 15.23
CA VAL A 96 -3.13 -10.93 16.26
C VAL A 96 -3.62 -10.64 17.68
N GLU A 97 -4.23 -9.48 17.89
CA GLU A 97 -4.71 -9.02 19.21
C GLU A 97 -6.15 -9.48 19.49
N THR A 98 -6.78 -10.19 18.55
CA THR A 98 -8.15 -10.73 18.70
C THR A 98 -8.17 -11.93 19.65
N ALA A 99 -9.15 -11.99 20.54
CA ALA A 99 -9.46 -13.21 21.25
C ALA A 99 -10.15 -14.21 20.30
N ALA A 100 -9.67 -15.45 20.23
CA ALA A 100 -10.32 -16.49 19.45
C ALA A 100 -11.63 -16.92 20.12
N SER A 101 -12.74 -16.85 19.39
CA SER A 101 -14.00 -17.50 19.75
C SER A 101 -14.34 -18.50 18.65
N VAL A 102 -14.46 -19.77 19.01
CA VAL A 102 -14.78 -20.86 18.07
C VAL A 102 -16.29 -20.89 17.89
N TYR A 103 -16.75 -20.45 16.73
CA TYR A 103 -18.13 -20.62 16.31
C TYR A 103 -18.21 -21.66 15.18
N GLY A 104 -19.13 -22.62 15.30
CA GLY A 104 -19.51 -23.47 14.16
C GLY A 104 -20.18 -22.61 13.10
N ASP A 105 -19.59 -22.61 11.89
CA ASP A 105 -19.99 -21.89 10.67
C ASP A 105 -21.14 -20.87 10.78
N PRO A 106 -20.89 -19.58 11.11
CA PRO A 106 -21.98 -18.60 11.21
C PRO A 106 -22.24 -17.78 9.94
N GLY A 107 -21.52 -17.98 8.83
CA GLY A 107 -21.50 -16.96 7.75
C GLY A 107 -21.45 -17.47 6.32
N LEU A 108 -20.83 -18.62 6.05
CA LEU A 108 -20.68 -19.12 4.68
C LEU A 108 -21.96 -19.77 4.17
N GLU A 109 -22.74 -20.42 5.03
CA GLU A 109 -24.03 -21.00 4.66
C GLU A 109 -25.08 -19.94 4.31
N GLY A 110 -25.17 -18.85 5.09
CA GLY A 110 -26.10 -17.75 4.83
C GLY A 110 -25.80 -17.00 3.53
N ALA A 111 -24.52 -16.75 3.23
CA ALA A 111 -24.10 -16.14 1.96
C ALA A 111 -24.42 -17.05 0.76
N LYS A 112 -24.15 -18.36 0.87
CA LYS A 112 -24.48 -19.35 -0.18
C LYS A 112 -25.99 -19.43 -0.44
N ALA A 113 -26.81 -19.36 0.60
CA ALA A 113 -28.28 -19.36 0.48
C ALA A 113 -28.80 -18.14 -0.32
N GLN A 114 -28.04 -17.05 -0.38
CA GLN A 114 -28.34 -15.86 -1.18
C GLN A 114 -27.66 -15.84 -2.56
N GLY A 115 -27.01 -16.94 -2.97
CA GLY A 115 -26.28 -17.04 -4.22
C GLY A 115 -24.92 -16.34 -4.23
N ILE A 116 -24.38 -15.98 -3.06
CA ILE A 116 -23.08 -15.31 -2.92
C ILE A 116 -21.98 -16.35 -2.65
N GLY A 117 -21.03 -16.46 -3.58
CA GLY A 117 -19.80 -17.21 -3.38
C GLY A 117 -18.76 -16.38 -2.63
N VAL A 118 -18.08 -16.97 -1.65
CA VAL A 118 -16.96 -16.33 -0.94
C VAL A 118 -15.65 -17.03 -1.31
N TYR A 119 -14.70 -16.26 -1.84
CA TYR A 119 -13.35 -16.74 -2.13
C TYR A 119 -12.36 -16.13 -1.14
N LYS A 120 -11.89 -16.94 -0.19
CA LYS A 120 -10.92 -16.52 0.82
C LYS A 120 -9.50 -16.59 0.25
N VAL A 121 -8.83 -15.44 0.17
CA VAL A 121 -7.44 -15.35 -0.33
C VAL A 121 -6.46 -15.51 0.82
N GLY A 122 -5.76 -16.64 0.86
CA GLY A 122 -4.69 -16.88 1.84
C GLY A 122 -3.31 -16.45 1.34
N LEU A 123 -2.95 -16.85 0.12
CA LEU A 123 -1.73 -16.41 -0.57
C LEU A 123 -2.09 -15.20 -1.45
N VAL A 124 -1.69 -14.01 -1.03
CA VAL A 124 -2.03 -12.77 -1.76
C VAL A 124 -1.10 -12.51 -2.93
N TRP A 125 0.13 -13.07 -2.89
CA TRP A 125 1.05 -13.05 -4.01
C TRP A 125 2.00 -14.26 -3.96
N PRO A 126 2.25 -14.94 -5.10
CA PRO A 126 1.47 -14.84 -6.34
C PRO A 126 0.06 -15.43 -6.17
N LEU A 127 -0.95 -14.81 -6.78
CA LEU A 127 -2.32 -15.33 -6.71
C LEU A 127 -2.47 -16.62 -7.52
N GLU A 128 -3.07 -17.64 -6.91
CA GLU A 128 -3.38 -18.93 -7.56
C GLU A 128 -4.51 -18.74 -8.59
N LYS A 129 -4.25 -19.13 -9.84
CA LYS A 129 -5.11 -18.79 -10.99
C LYS A 129 -6.18 -19.84 -11.27
N GLU A 130 -5.89 -21.12 -11.09
CA GLU A 130 -6.74 -22.23 -11.53
C GLU A 130 -8.01 -22.31 -10.68
N ARG A 131 -7.89 -22.27 -9.35
CA ARG A 131 -9.06 -22.25 -8.45
C ARG A 131 -9.79 -20.92 -8.53
N LEU A 132 -9.09 -19.81 -8.73
CA LEU A 132 -9.73 -18.51 -8.97
C LEU A 132 -10.61 -18.57 -10.23
N CYS A 133 -10.07 -19.06 -11.34
CA CYS A 133 -10.83 -19.20 -12.59
C CYS A 133 -11.99 -20.19 -12.43
N ALA A 134 -11.79 -21.30 -11.70
CA ALA A 134 -12.86 -22.24 -11.40
C ALA A 134 -13.97 -21.61 -10.54
N PHE A 135 -13.61 -20.80 -9.55
CA PHE A 135 -14.56 -20.04 -8.72
C PHE A 135 -15.30 -18.96 -9.54
N ALA A 136 -14.60 -18.31 -10.46
CA ALA A 136 -15.15 -17.26 -11.31
C ALA A 136 -16.15 -17.80 -12.36
N LYS A 137 -16.08 -19.09 -12.72
CA LYS A 137 -17.02 -19.71 -13.67
C LYS A 137 -18.44 -19.67 -13.11
N GLY A 138 -19.33 -19.03 -13.86
CA GLY A 138 -20.75 -18.88 -13.47
C GLY A 138 -21.03 -17.69 -12.55
N ALA A 139 -20.00 -16.99 -12.06
CA ALA A 139 -20.20 -15.71 -11.39
C ALA A 139 -20.56 -14.64 -12.43
N GLN A 140 -21.63 -13.89 -12.19
CA GLN A 140 -21.93 -12.68 -13.00
C GLN A 140 -20.96 -11.54 -12.63
N GLU A 141 -20.50 -11.53 -11.39
CA GLU A 141 -19.76 -10.43 -10.80
C GLU A 141 -18.83 -10.89 -9.68
N ILE A 142 -17.66 -10.25 -9.61
CA ILE A 142 -16.70 -10.41 -8.53
C ILE A 142 -16.47 -9.05 -7.87
N LEU A 143 -16.82 -8.99 -6.59
CA LEU A 143 -16.57 -7.84 -5.73
C LEU A 143 -15.29 -8.09 -4.91
N VAL A 144 -14.23 -7.35 -5.21
CA VAL A 144 -12.98 -7.45 -4.46
C VAL A 144 -13.06 -6.55 -3.23
N LEU A 145 -12.84 -7.14 -2.06
CA LEU A 145 -12.72 -6.45 -0.79
C LEU A 145 -11.25 -6.40 -0.41
N GLU A 146 -10.61 -5.27 -0.69
CA GLU A 146 -9.25 -4.99 -0.26
C GLU A 146 -9.22 -3.64 0.46
N GLU A 147 -8.62 -3.60 1.65
CA GLU A 147 -8.50 -2.37 2.45
C GLU A 147 -7.35 -1.47 1.98
N LYS A 148 -6.54 -1.95 1.04
CA LYS A 148 -5.24 -1.39 0.64
C LYS A 148 -5.23 -0.96 -0.83
N GLN A 149 -4.06 -0.50 -1.31
CA GLN A 149 -3.84 -0.31 -2.74
C GLN A 149 -4.09 -1.62 -3.49
N SER A 150 -4.68 -1.50 -4.69
CA SER A 150 -5.13 -2.66 -5.45
C SER A 150 -4.00 -3.62 -5.78
N LEU A 151 -4.07 -4.83 -5.22
CA LEU A 151 -3.09 -5.91 -5.44
C LEU A 151 -3.79 -7.19 -5.87
N VAL A 152 -4.81 -7.60 -5.13
CA VAL A 152 -5.58 -8.81 -5.44
C VAL A 152 -6.49 -8.53 -6.63
N GLU A 153 -7.14 -7.36 -6.68
CA GLU A 153 -7.97 -6.95 -7.82
C GLU A 153 -7.18 -6.94 -9.14
N ALA A 154 -5.94 -6.43 -9.10
CA ALA A 154 -5.09 -6.37 -10.28
C ALA A 154 -4.76 -7.78 -10.81
N GLN A 155 -4.36 -8.70 -9.93
CA GLN A 155 -4.06 -10.08 -10.29
C GLN A 155 -5.30 -10.85 -10.77
N ILE A 156 -6.48 -10.61 -10.18
CA ILE A 156 -7.74 -11.22 -10.63
C ILE A 156 -8.08 -10.76 -12.04
N LYS A 157 -7.98 -9.45 -12.32
CA LYS A 157 -8.24 -8.92 -13.66
C LYS A 157 -7.28 -9.48 -14.69
N GLU A 158 -6.01 -9.62 -14.34
CA GLU A 158 -5.00 -10.24 -15.20
C GLU A 158 -5.32 -11.72 -15.45
N ALA A 159 -5.63 -12.50 -14.41
CA ALA A 159 -5.97 -13.91 -14.53
C ALA A 159 -7.20 -14.15 -15.42
N LEU A 160 -8.19 -13.26 -15.34
CA LEU A 160 -9.42 -13.35 -16.11
C LEU A 160 -9.32 -12.71 -17.51
N TYR A 161 -8.20 -12.06 -17.84
CA TYR A 161 -8.03 -11.30 -19.08
C TYR A 161 -8.14 -12.14 -20.36
N HIS A 162 -7.91 -13.45 -20.29
CA HIS A 162 -8.02 -14.38 -21.43
C HIS A 162 -9.29 -15.25 -21.40
N VAL A 163 -10.11 -15.15 -20.35
CA VAL A 163 -11.40 -15.87 -20.28
C VAL A 163 -12.34 -15.32 -21.35
N HIS A 164 -13.04 -16.18 -22.09
CA HIS A 164 -13.92 -15.75 -23.17
C HIS A 164 -14.93 -14.68 -22.69
N ALA A 165 -15.21 -13.67 -23.51
CA ALA A 165 -15.97 -12.49 -23.08
C ALA A 165 -17.37 -12.84 -22.50
N ASN A 166 -18.00 -13.90 -23.02
CA ASN A 166 -19.30 -14.38 -22.56
C ASN A 166 -19.26 -15.09 -21.18
N GLU A 167 -18.07 -15.46 -20.70
CA GLU A 167 -17.85 -16.19 -19.45
C GLU A 167 -17.06 -15.36 -18.42
N ARG A 168 -16.63 -14.15 -18.78
CA ARG A 168 -15.79 -13.30 -17.95
C ARG A 168 -16.64 -12.43 -17.01
N PRO A 169 -16.53 -12.59 -15.68
CA PRO A 169 -17.28 -11.75 -14.75
C PRO A 169 -16.76 -10.31 -14.74
N ASN A 170 -17.64 -9.38 -14.36
CA ASN A 170 -17.24 -8.01 -14.07
C ASN A 170 -16.49 -7.95 -12.72
N VAL A 171 -15.26 -7.40 -12.72
CA VAL A 171 -14.43 -7.23 -11.51
C VAL A 171 -14.38 -5.74 -11.14
N THR A 172 -14.98 -5.33 -10.03
CA THR A 172 -15.07 -3.91 -9.64
C THR A 172 -15.07 -3.69 -8.12
N GLU A 173 -14.41 -2.64 -7.63
CA GLU A 173 -14.53 -2.15 -6.25
C GLU A 173 -15.89 -1.49 -5.92
N LYS A 174 -16.34 -1.61 -4.67
CA LYS A 174 -17.56 -0.94 -4.12
C LYS A 174 -17.58 0.58 -4.39
N ARG A 175 -16.47 1.28 -4.11
CA ARG A 175 -16.35 2.74 -4.27
C ARG A 175 -16.54 3.19 -5.71
N ARG A 176 -15.98 2.43 -6.67
CA ARG A 176 -16.05 2.75 -8.10
C ARG A 176 -17.47 2.60 -8.65
N ARG A 177 -18.26 1.68 -8.11
CA ARG A 177 -19.68 1.50 -8.47
C ARG A 177 -20.55 2.69 -8.06
N ARG A 178 -20.40 3.17 -6.82
CA ARG A 178 -21.11 4.37 -6.34
C ARG A 178 -20.75 5.61 -7.15
N LYS A 179 -19.47 5.79 -7.50
CA LYS A 179 -19.03 6.91 -8.38
C LYS A 179 -19.64 6.84 -9.79
N ARG A 180 -19.95 5.65 -10.28
CA ARG A 180 -20.56 5.41 -11.61
C ARG A 180 -22.09 5.32 -11.59
N GLY A 181 -22.73 5.46 -10.43
CA GLY A 181 -24.18 5.29 -10.29
C GLY A 181 -24.68 3.85 -10.48
N LEU A 182 -23.78 2.86 -10.47
CA LEU A 182 -24.10 1.44 -10.67
C LEU A 182 -24.43 0.72 -9.35
N MET A 183 -24.39 1.44 -8.24
CA MET A 183 -24.76 0.97 -6.91
C MET A 183 -25.32 2.17 -6.16
N GLU A 184 -26.41 1.96 -5.45
CA GLU A 184 -27.07 3.00 -4.68
C GLU A 184 -26.09 3.59 -3.67
N ASP A 185 -25.91 4.92 -3.73
CA ASP A 185 -25.13 5.65 -2.74
C ASP A 185 -26.11 6.14 -1.66
N PRO A 186 -26.06 5.59 -0.43
CA PRO A 186 -27.01 5.97 0.59
C PRO A 186 -27.00 7.49 0.78
N PRO A 187 -28.18 8.16 0.76
CA PRO A 187 -28.28 9.60 0.98
C PRO A 187 -28.04 9.99 2.44
N ARG A 188 -27.63 9.03 3.28
CA ARG A 188 -27.29 9.18 4.69
C ARG A 188 -25.77 9.32 4.85
N ARG A 189 -25.33 10.13 5.80
CA ARG A 189 -23.92 10.26 6.20
C ARG A 189 -23.83 10.36 7.72
N ALA A 190 -22.89 9.65 8.32
CA ALA A 190 -22.58 9.77 9.74
C ALA A 190 -21.48 10.80 9.96
N PHE A 191 -21.66 11.63 10.98
CA PHE A 191 -20.71 12.59 11.51
C PHE A 191 -20.58 12.38 13.02
N ILE A 192 -19.47 12.85 13.58
CA ILE A 192 -19.26 12.89 15.03
C ILE A 192 -19.22 14.37 15.42
N ASN A 193 -20.10 14.77 16.35
CA ASN A 193 -20.10 16.10 16.91
C ASN A 193 -18.94 16.22 17.90
N GLU A 194 -17.91 16.97 17.50
CA GLU A 194 -16.68 17.18 18.26
C GLU A 194 -16.93 17.80 19.65
N ALA A 195 -17.98 18.61 19.79
CA ALA A 195 -18.34 19.24 21.07
C ALA A 195 -18.98 18.25 22.07
N VAL A 196 -19.49 17.11 21.60
CA VAL A 196 -20.14 16.06 22.41
C VAL A 196 -19.24 14.82 22.55
N CYS A 197 -18.24 14.67 21.68
CA CYS A 197 -17.36 13.53 21.70
C CYS A 197 -16.47 13.54 22.95
N GLU A 198 -16.38 12.40 23.65
CA GLU A 198 -15.48 12.21 24.79
C GLU A 198 -14.14 11.54 24.40
N GLY A 199 -13.92 11.27 23.10
CA GLY A 199 -12.68 10.65 22.64
C GLY A 199 -12.50 9.17 23.02
N CYS A 200 -13.50 8.54 23.64
CA CYS A 200 -13.43 7.17 24.18
C CYS A 200 -13.10 6.06 23.16
N GLY A 201 -13.31 6.33 21.87
CA GLY A 201 -12.99 5.41 20.78
C GLY A 201 -13.95 4.23 20.62
N ASP A 202 -15.09 4.23 21.32
CA ASP A 202 -16.10 3.18 21.20
C ASP A 202 -16.57 2.98 19.74
N CYS A 203 -16.78 4.08 19.03
CA CYS A 203 -17.07 4.08 17.59
C CYS A 203 -16.03 3.31 16.75
N SER A 204 -14.74 3.44 17.07
CA SER A 204 -13.66 2.70 16.41
C SER A 204 -13.63 1.23 16.86
N LYS A 205 -13.93 0.94 18.14
CA LYS A 205 -13.99 -0.43 18.66
C LYS A 205 -15.12 -1.24 18.02
N THR A 206 -16.30 -0.65 17.90
CA THR A 206 -17.50 -1.32 17.36
C THR A 206 -17.41 -1.55 15.86
N SER A 207 -16.82 -0.60 15.12
CA SER A 207 -16.78 -0.68 13.65
C SER A 207 -15.46 -1.13 13.04
N ASN A 208 -14.38 -1.07 13.82
CA ASN A 208 -13.01 -1.16 13.31
C ASN A 208 -12.74 -0.24 12.10
N CYS A 209 -13.48 0.87 11.99
CA CYS A 209 -13.50 1.70 10.79
C CYS A 209 -12.31 2.68 10.77
N LEU A 210 -11.44 2.54 9.76
CA LEU A 210 -10.30 3.44 9.53
C LEU A 210 -10.72 4.89 9.22
N SER A 211 -11.96 5.11 8.76
CA SER A 211 -12.49 6.45 8.54
C SER A 211 -12.85 7.17 9.84
N VAL A 212 -12.86 6.50 11.00
CA VAL A 212 -13.00 7.15 12.31
C VAL A 212 -11.61 7.56 12.80
N THR A 213 -11.22 8.79 12.46
CA THR A 213 -9.89 9.33 12.75
C THR A 213 -9.89 10.19 14.01
N PRO A 214 -8.79 10.21 14.79
CA PRO A 214 -8.63 11.21 15.84
C PRO A 214 -8.50 12.61 15.24
N ILE A 215 -9.01 13.62 15.95
CA ILE A 215 -8.85 15.04 15.61
C ILE A 215 -8.55 15.83 16.87
N GLU A 216 -7.61 16.76 16.79
CA GLU A 216 -7.29 17.68 17.87
C GLU A 216 -8.24 18.88 17.87
N THR A 217 -8.82 19.17 19.03
CA THR A 217 -9.80 20.26 19.20
C THR A 217 -9.49 21.06 20.46
N ALA A 218 -10.18 22.19 20.65
CA ALA A 218 -10.10 22.98 21.87
C ALA A 218 -10.54 22.20 23.14
N PHE A 219 -11.27 21.10 22.99
CA PHE A 219 -11.77 20.26 24.08
C PHE A 219 -10.93 18.98 24.27
N GLY A 220 -9.72 18.95 23.72
CA GLY A 220 -8.82 17.79 23.70
C GLY A 220 -9.00 16.90 22.46
N THR A 221 -8.39 15.72 22.48
CA THR A 221 -8.45 14.74 21.38
C THR A 221 -9.86 14.16 21.23
N LYS A 222 -10.50 14.43 20.09
CA LYS A 222 -11.84 13.93 19.73
C LYS A 222 -11.75 12.94 18.57
N ARG A 223 -12.90 12.44 18.13
CA ARG A 223 -13.03 11.59 16.94
C ARG A 223 -13.82 12.32 15.87
N ALA A 224 -13.47 12.07 14.61
CA ALA A 224 -14.19 12.55 13.44
C ALA A 224 -14.32 11.43 12.41
N ILE A 225 -15.35 11.50 11.55
CA ILE A 225 -15.45 10.62 10.38
C ILE A 225 -14.87 11.34 9.16
N ASP A 226 -13.78 10.82 8.61
CA ASP A 226 -13.24 11.25 7.33
C ASP A 226 -14.21 10.88 6.19
N GLN A 227 -14.93 11.90 5.72
CA GLN A 227 -15.93 11.77 4.67
C GLN A 227 -15.35 11.45 3.29
N SER A 228 -14.03 11.60 3.11
CA SER A 228 -13.34 11.29 1.86
C SER A 228 -13.03 9.80 1.70
N SER A 229 -12.86 9.09 2.81
CA SER A 229 -12.58 7.65 2.88
C SER A 229 -13.78 6.80 3.33
N CYS A 230 -14.80 7.41 3.96
CA CYS A 230 -15.96 6.69 4.49
C CYS A 230 -16.69 5.82 3.45
N ASN A 231 -16.88 4.53 3.77
CA ASN A 231 -17.56 3.52 2.95
C ASN A 231 -19.09 3.43 3.21
N LYS A 232 -19.65 4.25 4.11
CA LYS A 232 -21.09 4.31 4.44
C LYS A 232 -21.71 2.94 4.78
N ASP A 233 -21.03 2.11 5.56
CA ASP A 233 -21.61 0.89 6.15
C ASP A 233 -22.39 1.17 7.45
N PHE A 234 -22.11 2.31 8.10
CA PHE A 234 -22.75 2.82 9.32
C PHE A 234 -22.55 1.96 10.58
N THR A 235 -21.73 0.92 10.54
CA THR A 235 -21.44 0.07 11.71
C THR A 235 -20.87 0.86 12.88
N CYS A 236 -20.24 2.02 12.61
CA CYS A 236 -19.76 2.93 13.65
C CYS A 236 -20.89 3.52 14.51
N VAL A 237 -22.11 3.63 13.97
CA VAL A 237 -23.30 4.17 14.66
C VAL A 237 -23.93 3.14 15.59
N ASP A 238 -23.60 1.85 15.44
CA ASP A 238 -24.12 0.79 16.31
C ASP A 238 -23.53 0.86 17.74
N GLY A 239 -22.43 1.61 17.92
CA GLY A 239 -21.92 1.97 19.24
C GLY A 239 -22.82 2.99 19.92
N PHE A 240 -23.10 2.81 21.22
CA PHE A 240 -23.94 3.73 21.99
C PHE A 240 -23.19 5.02 22.29
N CYS A 241 -23.04 5.89 21.29
CA CYS A 241 -22.31 7.14 21.40
C CYS A 241 -23.20 8.35 21.08
N PRO A 242 -23.48 9.23 22.07
CA PRO A 242 -24.37 10.37 21.89
C PRO A 242 -23.81 11.44 20.94
N SER A 243 -22.53 11.33 20.55
CA SER A 243 -21.90 12.27 19.62
C SER A 243 -22.22 12.00 18.14
N PHE A 244 -22.83 10.86 17.80
CA PHE A 244 -23.19 10.58 16.41
C PHE A 244 -24.33 11.46 15.92
N VAL A 245 -24.11 12.07 14.77
CA VAL A 245 -25.12 12.81 14.03
C VAL A 245 -25.20 12.20 12.64
N THR A 246 -26.32 11.57 12.32
CA THR A 246 -26.59 11.12 10.94
C THR A 246 -27.39 12.18 10.20
N VAL A 247 -26.85 12.64 9.08
CA VAL A 247 -27.49 13.64 8.21
C VAL A 247 -28.00 12.94 6.96
N GLU A 248 -29.26 13.17 6.63
CA GLU A 248 -29.93 12.60 5.45
C GLU A 248 -30.15 13.68 4.38
N GLY A 249 -29.99 13.31 3.11
CA GLY A 249 -30.25 14.18 1.96
C GLY A 249 -29.21 15.30 1.72
N ALA A 250 -28.25 15.49 2.62
CA ALA A 250 -27.22 16.53 2.49
C ALA A 250 -26.06 16.12 1.57
N LYS A 251 -25.57 17.08 0.77
CA LYS A 251 -24.37 16.93 -0.06
C LYS A 251 -23.18 17.62 0.60
N LEU A 252 -22.00 16.99 0.55
CA LEU A 252 -20.76 17.63 1.00
C LEU A 252 -20.49 18.87 0.15
N LYS A 253 -20.12 19.96 0.81
CA LYS A 253 -19.62 21.16 0.15
C LYS A 253 -18.36 20.77 -0.65
N LYS A 254 -18.44 20.85 -1.98
CA LYS A 254 -17.27 20.62 -2.85
C LYS A 254 -16.23 21.69 -2.52
N ARG A 255 -15.00 21.26 -2.15
CA ARG A 255 -13.86 22.18 -2.12
C ARG A 255 -13.64 22.66 -3.55
N ALA A 256 -13.56 23.97 -3.74
CA ALA A 256 -13.17 24.53 -5.03
C ALA A 256 -11.78 23.97 -5.37
N PRO A 257 -11.54 23.51 -6.61
CA PRO A 257 -10.20 23.14 -7.03
C PRO A 257 -9.27 24.34 -6.78
N ALA A 258 -8.09 24.08 -6.19
CA ALA A 258 -7.07 25.10 -6.08
C ALA A 258 -6.78 25.59 -7.50
N ARG A 259 -7.17 26.84 -7.79
CA ARG A 259 -6.95 27.46 -9.08
C ARG A 259 -5.48 27.86 -9.11
N ILE A 260 -4.64 27.12 -9.83
CA ILE A 260 -3.30 27.58 -10.17
C ILE A 260 -3.49 28.70 -11.20
N THR A 261 -3.65 29.93 -10.73
CA THR A 261 -3.94 31.12 -11.57
C THR A 261 -2.71 31.91 -11.95
N GLN A 262 -1.52 31.32 -11.89
CA GLN A 262 -0.30 32.02 -12.25
C GLN A 262 0.40 31.32 -13.41
N ASN A 263 0.20 31.88 -14.61
CA ASN A 263 1.27 31.95 -15.62
C ASN A 263 2.36 32.92 -15.10
N HIS A 264 2.93 32.64 -13.93
CA HIS A 264 4.22 33.20 -13.59
C HIS A 264 5.20 32.39 -14.41
N VAL A 265 5.62 32.94 -15.56
CA VAL A 265 6.93 32.59 -16.08
C VAL A 265 7.88 33.03 -14.96
N PRO A 266 8.52 32.08 -14.25
CA PRO A 266 9.43 32.47 -13.19
C PRO A 266 10.51 33.37 -13.80
N PRO A 267 10.96 34.42 -13.11
CA PRO A 267 12.12 35.18 -13.56
C PRO A 267 13.27 34.22 -13.82
N GLU A 268 14.03 34.48 -14.88
CA GLU A 268 15.13 33.61 -15.29
C GLU A 268 16.06 33.36 -14.09
N PRO A 269 16.27 32.10 -13.70
CA PRO A 269 16.99 31.78 -12.48
C PRO A 269 18.42 32.29 -12.60
N LYS A 270 18.91 32.97 -11.56
CA LYS A 270 20.33 33.31 -11.47
C LYS A 270 21.11 32.01 -11.33
N ILE A 271 21.84 31.63 -12.38
CA ILE A 271 22.65 30.41 -12.40
C ILE A 271 23.88 30.64 -11.52
N PRO A 272 24.04 29.91 -10.40
CA PRO A 272 25.21 30.05 -9.55
C PRO A 272 26.48 29.60 -10.29
N ALA A 273 27.59 30.28 -10.04
CA ALA A 273 28.88 29.89 -10.58
C ALA A 273 29.31 28.54 -9.98
N LEU A 274 29.72 27.61 -10.83
CA LEU A 274 30.11 26.26 -10.45
C LEU A 274 31.56 26.24 -9.93
N THR A 275 31.81 26.84 -8.77
CA THR A 275 33.17 26.97 -8.19
C THR A 275 33.60 25.75 -7.39
N ARG A 276 32.65 24.94 -6.93
CA ARG A 276 32.84 23.66 -6.26
C ARG A 276 31.93 22.60 -6.88
N PRO A 277 32.21 21.30 -6.66
CA PRO A 277 31.26 20.25 -6.98
C PRO A 277 29.90 20.54 -6.35
N TYR A 278 28.86 20.49 -7.19
CA TYR A 278 27.46 20.67 -6.85
C TYR A 278 26.76 19.31 -6.90
N GLU A 279 26.02 18.98 -5.86
CA GLU A 279 25.56 17.61 -5.59
C GLU A 279 24.04 17.50 -5.71
N ILE A 280 23.56 16.86 -6.77
CA ILE A 280 22.14 16.79 -7.12
C ILE A 280 21.63 15.37 -6.90
N TYR A 281 20.60 15.21 -6.07
CA TYR A 281 19.98 13.91 -5.78
C TYR A 281 18.57 13.82 -6.37
N VAL A 282 18.37 12.96 -7.37
CA VAL A 282 17.10 12.80 -8.07
C VAL A 282 16.48 11.46 -7.69
N ALA A 283 15.31 11.46 -7.04
CA ALA A 283 14.61 10.24 -6.64
C ALA A 283 13.22 10.16 -7.27
N GLY A 284 12.79 8.95 -7.66
CA GLY A 284 11.44 8.73 -8.18
C GLY A 284 11.12 7.26 -8.42
N VAL A 285 10.02 7.00 -9.12
CA VAL A 285 9.53 5.63 -9.42
C VAL A 285 9.49 5.42 -10.94
N GLY A 286 10.13 4.36 -11.41
CA GLY A 286 10.30 4.04 -12.83
C GLY A 286 11.61 4.59 -13.42
N GLY A 287 12.53 3.68 -13.77
CA GLY A 287 13.92 4.05 -14.08
C GLY A 287 14.13 4.91 -15.31
N THR A 288 13.29 4.80 -16.35
CA THR A 288 13.50 5.54 -17.59
C THR A 288 13.51 7.05 -17.37
N GLY A 289 12.56 7.59 -16.59
CA GLY A 289 12.48 9.02 -16.34
C GLY A 289 13.68 9.55 -15.55
N ILE A 290 14.04 8.85 -14.48
CA ILE A 290 15.09 9.29 -13.54
C ILE A 290 16.49 9.20 -14.17
N VAL A 291 16.79 8.14 -14.92
CA VAL A 291 18.07 8.00 -15.65
C VAL A 291 18.18 9.02 -16.78
N THR A 292 17.07 9.28 -17.48
CA THR A 292 17.07 10.27 -18.57
C THR A 292 17.44 11.66 -18.04
N VAL A 293 16.95 12.03 -16.85
CA VAL A 293 17.33 13.29 -16.20
C VAL A 293 18.84 13.34 -15.93
N GLY A 294 19.41 12.28 -15.36
CA GLY A 294 20.86 12.19 -15.13
C GLY A 294 21.67 12.32 -16.42
N ALA A 295 21.34 11.53 -17.43
CA ALA A 295 22.03 11.53 -18.73
C ALA A 295 21.98 12.90 -19.45
N LEU A 296 20.83 13.59 -19.38
CA LEU A 296 20.70 14.94 -19.94
C LEU A 296 21.62 15.93 -19.24
N ILE A 297 21.69 15.89 -17.90
CA ILE A 297 22.59 16.76 -17.12
C ILE A 297 24.06 16.45 -17.44
N GLY A 298 24.43 15.17 -17.54
CA GLY A 298 25.80 14.76 -17.88
C GLY A 298 26.22 15.19 -19.28
N MET A 299 25.34 15.05 -20.27
CA MET A 299 25.64 15.49 -21.63
C MET A 299 25.78 17.02 -21.71
N ALA A 300 24.92 17.77 -21.01
CA ALA A 300 25.04 19.21 -20.92
C ALA A 300 26.39 19.62 -20.29
N ALA A 301 26.78 18.98 -19.20
CA ALA A 301 28.07 19.21 -18.56
C ALA A 301 29.26 18.92 -19.50
N HIS A 302 29.19 17.82 -20.25
CA HIS A 302 30.22 17.44 -21.21
C HIS A 302 30.37 18.46 -22.34
N ILE A 303 29.26 18.93 -22.91
CA ILE A 303 29.26 19.96 -23.96
C ILE A 303 29.90 21.26 -23.44
N GLU A 304 29.70 21.59 -22.16
CA GLU A 304 30.27 22.77 -21.52
C GLU A 304 31.72 22.58 -21.01
N GLY A 305 32.33 21.41 -21.22
CA GLY A 305 33.68 21.10 -20.74
C GLY A 305 33.81 20.98 -19.20
N LYS A 306 32.68 20.79 -18.51
CA LYS A 306 32.60 20.67 -17.05
C LYS A 306 32.81 19.24 -16.60
N GLY A 307 33.20 19.08 -15.34
CA GLY A 307 33.24 17.77 -14.71
C GLY A 307 31.83 17.26 -14.40
N CYS A 308 31.54 16.00 -14.69
CA CYS A 308 30.31 15.36 -14.25
C CYS A 308 30.56 13.90 -13.85
N ALA A 309 29.99 13.50 -12.72
CA ALA A 309 29.90 12.11 -12.32
C ALA A 309 28.44 11.78 -12.01
N ILE A 310 27.94 10.71 -12.64
CA ILE A 310 26.56 10.25 -12.47
C ILE A 310 26.61 8.84 -11.91
N VAL A 311 25.83 8.61 -10.86
CA VAL A 311 25.62 7.30 -10.28
C VAL A 311 24.12 7.02 -10.28
N ASP A 312 23.70 6.24 -11.27
CA ASP A 312 22.34 5.73 -11.35
C ASP A 312 22.20 4.48 -10.48
N GLN A 313 21.36 4.60 -9.45
CA GLN A 313 20.96 3.51 -8.60
C GLN A 313 19.54 3.08 -8.98
N ILE A 314 19.47 2.44 -10.14
CA ILE A 314 18.24 1.95 -10.79
C ILE A 314 17.80 0.57 -10.30
N GLY A 315 18.72 -0.20 -9.70
CA GLY A 315 18.50 -1.63 -9.47
C GLY A 315 18.02 -2.34 -10.76
N LEU A 316 17.13 -3.33 -10.62
CA LEU A 316 16.44 -4.01 -11.74
C LEU A 316 15.14 -3.30 -12.17
N ALA A 317 14.85 -2.11 -11.65
CA ALA A 317 13.55 -1.46 -11.76
C ALA A 317 13.38 -0.67 -13.07
N GLN A 318 13.21 -1.38 -14.20
CA GLN A 318 12.83 -0.73 -15.47
C GLN A 318 11.40 -0.17 -15.46
N LYS A 319 10.48 -0.71 -14.64
CA LYS A 319 9.12 -0.18 -14.46
C LYS A 319 8.65 -0.35 -13.01
N GLY A 320 8.16 0.74 -12.41
CA GLY A 320 7.43 0.71 -11.13
C GLY A 320 8.25 0.59 -9.84
N GLY A 321 9.58 0.48 -9.89
CA GLY A 321 10.43 0.48 -8.69
C GLY A 321 11.05 1.84 -8.39
N ALA A 322 11.46 2.03 -7.14
CA ALA A 322 12.18 3.23 -6.70
C ALA A 322 13.56 3.30 -7.37
N VAL A 323 13.87 4.44 -7.96
CA VAL A 323 15.12 4.74 -8.65
C VAL A 323 15.68 6.05 -8.13
N VAL A 324 16.98 6.05 -7.90
CA VAL A 324 17.74 7.23 -7.51
C VAL A 324 18.82 7.47 -8.57
N CYS A 325 19.03 8.72 -8.96
CA CYS A 325 20.15 9.18 -9.75
C CYS A 325 20.89 10.25 -8.93
N GLN A 326 22.18 10.02 -8.67
CA GLN A 326 23.05 10.98 -8.00
C GLN A 326 23.95 11.63 -9.05
N VAL A 327 23.93 12.96 -9.13
CA VAL A 327 24.73 13.71 -10.11
C VAL A 327 25.63 14.68 -9.37
N LYS A 328 26.94 14.57 -9.58
CA LYS A 328 27.90 15.62 -9.19
C LYS A 328 28.33 16.40 -10.42
N LEU A 329 28.29 17.71 -10.31
CA LEU A 329 28.70 18.63 -11.36
C LEU A 329 29.84 19.50 -10.82
N GLY A 330 31.00 19.51 -11.46
CA GLY A 330 32.17 20.27 -11.02
C GLY A 330 32.71 21.21 -12.10
N PRO A 331 33.45 22.27 -11.75
CA PRO A 331 34.04 23.19 -12.73
C PRO A 331 34.89 22.47 -13.79
N THR A 332 35.64 21.45 -13.38
CA THR A 332 36.46 20.59 -14.26
C THR A 332 36.32 19.12 -13.86
N PRO A 333 36.64 18.16 -14.74
CA PRO A 333 36.61 16.73 -14.40
C PRO A 333 37.43 16.36 -13.16
N GLU A 334 38.59 17.00 -12.98
CA GLU A 334 39.52 16.72 -11.87
C GLU A 334 38.99 17.20 -10.51
N SER A 335 38.00 18.09 -10.50
CA SER A 335 37.38 18.59 -9.27
C SER A 335 36.45 17.58 -8.61
N ILE A 336 36.13 16.47 -9.28
CA ILE A 336 35.24 15.42 -8.75
C ILE A 336 36.09 14.25 -8.24
N HIS A 337 36.28 14.20 -6.92
CA HIS A 337 37.09 13.17 -6.27
C HIS A 337 36.29 11.91 -5.89
N ALA A 338 34.95 12.01 -5.83
CA ALA A 338 34.06 10.89 -5.54
C ALA A 338 32.76 11.03 -6.33
N SER A 339 32.27 9.92 -6.88
CA SER A 339 31.07 9.90 -7.72
C SER A 339 29.76 9.82 -6.93
N ARG A 340 29.77 9.36 -5.67
CA ARG A 340 28.59 9.29 -4.79
C ARG A 340 28.47 10.52 -3.90
N ILE A 341 27.23 10.93 -3.66
CA ILE A 341 26.84 12.00 -2.73
C ILE A 341 26.78 11.40 -1.32
N GLY A 342 27.44 12.05 -0.34
CA GLY A 342 27.42 11.62 1.04
C GLY A 342 26.11 11.97 1.74
N ALA A 343 25.91 11.42 2.94
CA ALA A 343 24.69 11.67 3.71
C ALA A 343 24.62 13.14 4.16
N GLY A 344 23.59 13.87 3.71
CA GLY A 344 23.40 15.29 4.03
C GLY A 344 24.21 16.25 3.14
N GLU A 345 24.83 15.76 2.06
CA GLU A 345 25.68 16.56 1.17
C GLU A 345 24.98 17.01 -0.12
N ALA A 346 23.70 16.65 -0.32
CA ALA A 346 22.92 17.11 -1.46
C ALA A 346 22.60 18.61 -1.33
N ASP A 347 22.88 19.37 -2.41
CA ASP A 347 22.68 20.82 -2.53
C ASP A 347 21.28 21.21 -3.05
#